data_AF-A0A9W4XAU3-F1
#
_entry.id   AF-A0A9W4XAU3-F1
#
_cell.length_a   1.000
_cell.length_b   1.000
_cell.length_c   1.000
_cell.angle_alpha   90.00
_cell.angle_beta   90.00
_cell.angle_gamma   90.00
#
_symmetry.space_group_name_H-M   'P 1'
#
loop_
_entity.id
_entity.type
_entity.pdbx_description
1 polymer ?
#
loop_
_entity_poly.entity_id
_entity_poly.type
_entity_poly.pdbx_seq_one_letter_code
_entity_poly.pdbx_strand_id
1 'polypeptide(L)'
;NTIQLLFECENKTQDVILGEDAGSENVGLCAVGNGKELYSAEVKIRGQEIVKLLSTRRQMRRVRRSQAHKRLIAEVHKILPISKVIIEVASFDIQKIKNPIIKGKEYRQGEMYGWENIRQYILFRDKYQCQAKKTCKNKNFEVNHIETRMTGGNAPNNLNLLCKEHHQDYTDGKLKKKFVRGESYKHQTFMNTMRWKLFKELKAIYPNISLTYGYITSIVRKANKLPKSHRNDALCIGGNPKVERLDNYLQIKQVRKKKRNLAEATFQKEHIRRKLNAKQIVRKEGL
;
A
#
# COMPACT_ATOMS: atom_id res chain seq x y z
N ASN A 1 44.03 18.55 -12.34
CA ASN A 1 45.18 18.71 -11.44
C ASN A 1 45.15 17.63 -10.38
N THR A 2 45.90 16.57 -10.63
CA THR A 2 46.11 15.49 -9.66
C THR A 2 47.49 15.74 -9.06
N ILE A 3 47.56 15.99 -7.76
CA ILE A 3 48.84 16.23 -7.08
C ILE A 3 49.50 14.86 -6.91
N GLN A 4 50.67 14.67 -7.53
CA GLN A 4 51.52 13.49 -7.31
C GLN A 4 52.56 13.84 -6.24
N LEU A 5 52.62 13.02 -5.18
CA LEU A 5 53.64 13.14 -4.15
C LEU A 5 54.98 12.62 -4.69
N LEU A 6 56.05 13.37 -4.44
CA LEU A 6 57.41 13.05 -4.88
C LEU A 6 58.19 12.19 -3.87
N PHE A 7 57.53 11.69 -2.84
CA PHE A 7 58.12 10.86 -1.78
C PHE A 7 57.23 9.66 -1.48
N GLU A 8 57.82 8.53 -1.08
CA GLU A 8 57.08 7.39 -0.54
C GLU A 8 56.51 7.78 0.83
N CYS A 9 55.19 7.66 1.00
CA CYS A 9 54.57 7.85 2.30
C CYS A 9 55.07 6.76 3.25
N GLU A 10 55.87 7.16 4.25
CA GLU A 10 56.08 6.32 5.43
C GLU A 10 54.68 6.02 6.01
N ASN A 11 54.26 4.75 6.08
CA ASN A 11 52.93 4.30 6.52
C ASN A 11 52.66 4.57 8.03
N LYS A 12 53.09 5.72 8.56
CA LYS A 12 52.79 6.18 9.90
C LYS A 12 51.37 6.74 9.92
N THR A 13 50.43 5.91 10.35
CA THR A 13 49.06 6.34 10.59
C THR A 13 49.00 7.10 11.92
N GLN A 14 48.56 8.35 11.89
CA GLN A 14 48.19 9.07 13.12
C GLN A 14 46.90 8.48 13.70
N ASP A 15 46.83 8.33 15.02
CA ASP A 15 45.61 7.89 15.69
C ASP A 15 44.54 8.99 15.58
N VAL A 16 43.52 8.72 14.76
CA VAL A 16 42.34 9.59 14.58
C VAL A 16 41.11 8.81 15.02
N ILE A 17 40.36 9.39 15.95
CA ILE A 17 39.14 8.80 16.48
C ILE A 17 37.95 9.48 15.79
N LEU A 18 37.13 8.70 15.09
CA LEU A 18 35.87 9.16 14.50
C LEU A 18 34.71 8.84 15.46
N GLY A 19 34.05 9.88 15.95
CA GLY A 19 32.74 9.81 16.56
C GLY A 19 31.64 9.94 15.51
N GLU A 20 30.70 9.00 15.51
CA GLU A 20 29.45 9.07 14.75
C GLU A 20 28.28 9.13 15.73
N ASP A 21 27.42 10.14 15.59
CA ASP A 21 26.12 10.18 16.24
C ASP A 21 25.03 9.87 15.21
N ALA A 22 24.52 8.65 15.26
CA ALA A 22 23.57 8.11 14.30
C ALA A 22 22.13 8.54 14.61
N GLY A 23 21.74 9.75 14.19
CA GLY A 23 20.34 10.19 14.30
C GLY A 23 19.48 9.80 13.08
N SER A 24 18.17 9.61 13.32
CA SER A 24 17.21 9.24 12.26
C SER A 24 16.89 10.36 11.26
N GLU A 25 17.21 11.60 11.63
CA GLU A 25 17.04 12.81 10.81
C GLU A 25 18.38 13.45 10.44
N ASN A 26 19.29 13.56 11.41
CA ASN A 26 20.63 14.13 11.23
C ASN A 26 21.66 13.12 11.75
N VAL A 27 22.78 12.98 11.04
CA VAL A 27 23.94 12.20 11.50
C VAL A 27 25.08 13.16 11.76
N GLY A 28 25.61 13.13 12.98
CA GLY A 28 26.81 13.88 13.36
C GLY A 28 28.06 13.04 13.11
N LEU A 29 29.10 13.65 12.54
CA LEU A 29 30.42 13.04 12.36
C LEU A 29 31.47 14.00 12.91
N CYS A 30 32.35 13.52 13.77
CA CYS A 30 33.47 14.30 14.31
C CYS A 30 34.72 13.42 14.34
N ALA A 31 35.81 13.85 13.71
CA ALA A 31 37.10 13.16 13.77
C ALA A 31 38.09 14.01 14.56
N VAL A 32 38.72 13.42 15.57
CA VAL A 32 39.67 14.09 16.48
C VAL A 32 41.03 13.38 16.44
N GLY A 33 42.11 14.14 16.37
CA GLY A 33 43.49 13.65 16.47
C GLY A 33 44.38 14.71 17.12
N ASN A 34 45.41 14.29 17.87
CA ASN A 34 46.33 15.19 18.60
C ASN A 34 45.61 16.24 19.48
N GLY A 35 44.48 15.86 20.09
CA GLY A 35 43.68 16.76 20.94
C GLY A 35 42.94 17.88 20.18
N LYS A 36 42.86 17.81 18.84
CA LYS A 36 42.13 18.79 18.01
C LYS A 36 41.12 18.11 17.10
N GLU A 37 40.00 18.79 16.88
CA GLU A 37 39.02 18.38 15.86
C GLU A 37 39.64 18.59 14.46
N LEU A 38 39.74 17.50 13.71
CA LEU A 38 40.26 17.47 12.34
C LEU A 38 39.14 17.56 11.31
N TYR A 39 37.94 17.09 11.66
CA TYR A 39 36.77 17.08 10.78
C TYR A 39 35.47 17.11 11.60
N SER A 40 34.49 17.88 11.15
CA SER A 40 33.15 17.93 11.72
C SER A 40 32.11 18.05 10.61
N ALA A 41 31.03 17.26 10.66
CA ALA A 41 29.93 17.36 9.72
C ALA A 41 28.59 16.97 10.36
N GLU A 42 27.55 17.71 10.03
CA GLU A 42 26.16 17.33 10.30
C GLU A 42 25.47 17.00 8.97
N VAL A 43 25.05 15.75 8.79
CA VAL A 43 24.44 15.25 7.56
C VAL A 43 22.94 15.08 7.77
N LYS A 44 22.13 15.87 7.07
CA LYS A 44 20.67 15.72 7.09
C LYS A 44 20.20 14.59 6.18
N ILE A 45 19.61 13.55 6.75
CA ILE A 45 19.04 12.41 6.03
C ILE A 45 17.64 12.76 5.51
N ARG A 46 17.41 12.51 4.22
CA ARG A 46 16.12 12.73 3.55
C ARG A 46 15.00 11.75 3.92
N GLY A 47 15.20 10.90 4.93
CA GLY A 47 14.31 9.78 5.26
C GLY A 47 12.88 10.25 5.53
N GLN A 48 12.72 11.29 6.33
CA GLN A 48 11.41 11.85 6.65
C GLN A 48 10.71 12.51 5.46
N GLU A 49 11.45 13.22 4.61
CA GLU A 49 10.92 13.82 3.39
C GLU A 49 10.36 12.73 2.46
N ILE A 50 11.09 11.62 2.30
CA ILE A 50 10.64 10.47 1.52
C ILE A 50 9.36 9.86 2.08
N VAL A 51 9.29 9.67 3.41
CA VAL A 51 8.08 9.15 4.08
C VAL A 51 6.88 10.08 3.83
N LYS A 52 7.06 11.39 3.99
CA LYS A 52 6.03 12.40 3.67
C LYS A 52 5.59 12.32 2.22
N LEU A 53 6.52 12.32 1.26
CA LEU A 53 6.22 12.22 -0.18
C LEU A 53 5.47 10.92 -0.54
N LEU A 54 5.87 9.78 0.03
CA LEU A 54 5.20 8.49 -0.17
C LEU A 54 3.77 8.51 0.38
N SER A 55 3.56 9.13 1.55
CA SER A 55 2.23 9.31 2.16
C SER A 55 1.32 10.17 1.26
N THR A 56 1.83 11.30 0.76
CA THR A 56 1.10 12.20 -0.15
C THR A 56 0.76 11.49 -1.46
N ARG A 57 1.72 10.73 -2.01
CA ARG A 57 1.50 9.91 -3.21
C ARG A 57 0.40 8.88 -3.01
N ARG A 58 0.33 8.24 -1.84
CA ARG A 58 -0.74 7.29 -1.47
C ARG A 58 -2.10 8.00 -1.40
N GLN A 59 -2.16 9.19 -0.82
CA GLN A 59 -3.38 10.00 -0.75
C GLN A 59 -3.85 10.43 -2.14
N MET A 60 -2.95 10.94 -3.00
CA MET A 60 -3.28 11.28 -4.38
C MET A 60 -3.83 10.09 -5.18
N ARG A 61 -3.29 8.88 -4.98
CA ARG A 61 -3.83 7.66 -5.62
C ARG A 61 -5.27 7.37 -5.21
N ARG A 62 -5.63 7.61 -3.93
CA ARG A 62 -7.02 7.46 -3.43
C ARG A 62 -7.96 8.44 -4.12
N VAL A 63 -7.58 9.72 -4.14
CA VAL A 63 -8.37 10.80 -4.75
C VAL A 63 -8.61 10.53 -6.24
N ARG A 64 -7.56 10.17 -6.99
CA ARG A 64 -7.67 9.88 -8.43
C ARG A 64 -8.64 8.75 -8.75
N ARG A 65 -8.73 7.69 -7.91
CA ARG A 65 -9.69 6.61 -8.12
C ARG A 65 -11.13 7.10 -7.90
N SER A 66 -11.40 7.81 -6.80
CA SER A 66 -12.73 8.42 -6.54
C SER A 66 -13.16 9.32 -7.69
N GLN A 67 -12.25 10.18 -8.15
CA GLN A 67 -12.50 11.09 -9.28
C GLN A 67 -12.78 10.35 -10.59
N ALA A 68 -12.13 9.21 -10.84
CA ALA A 68 -12.40 8.41 -12.04
C ALA A 68 -13.84 7.86 -12.04
N HIS A 69 -14.30 7.32 -10.91
CA HIS A 69 -15.69 6.86 -10.77
C HIS A 69 -16.70 8.01 -10.90
N LYS A 70 -16.45 9.14 -10.22
CA LYS A 70 -17.28 10.34 -10.32
C LYS A 70 -17.38 10.84 -11.76
N ARG A 71 -16.27 10.84 -12.50
CA ARG A 71 -16.26 11.24 -13.91
C ARG A 71 -17.11 10.30 -14.76
N LEU A 72 -16.97 8.98 -14.59
CA LEU A 72 -17.77 8.01 -15.35
C LEU A 72 -19.28 8.21 -15.11
N ILE A 73 -19.68 8.41 -13.86
CA ILE A 73 -21.08 8.71 -13.52
C ILE A 73 -21.52 10.02 -14.18
N ALA A 74 -20.71 11.07 -14.09
CA ALA A 74 -21.03 12.35 -14.71
C ALA A 74 -21.15 12.25 -16.25
N GLU A 75 -20.34 11.45 -16.94
CA GLU A 75 -20.49 11.24 -18.39
C GLU A 75 -21.81 10.52 -18.72
N VAL A 76 -22.23 9.53 -17.92
CA VAL A 76 -23.52 8.85 -18.13
C VAL A 76 -24.70 9.81 -17.92
N HIS A 77 -24.63 10.69 -16.92
CA HIS A 77 -25.64 11.73 -16.68
C HIS A 77 -25.76 12.77 -17.82
N LYS A 78 -24.74 12.91 -18.68
CA LYS A 78 -24.84 13.76 -19.88
C LYS A 78 -25.59 13.08 -21.03
N ILE A 79 -25.64 11.75 -21.02
CA ILE A 79 -26.23 10.94 -22.09
C ILE A 79 -27.66 10.54 -21.73
N LEU A 80 -27.92 10.23 -20.45
CA LEU A 80 -29.20 9.70 -19.98
C LEU A 80 -29.74 10.49 -18.78
N PRO A 81 -31.07 10.68 -18.67
CA PRO A 81 -31.72 11.31 -17.53
C PRO A 81 -31.77 10.35 -16.33
N ILE A 82 -30.64 10.16 -15.65
CA ILE A 82 -30.54 9.25 -14.50
C ILE A 82 -31.29 9.83 -13.29
N SER A 83 -32.35 9.13 -12.87
CA SER A 83 -33.22 9.52 -11.75
C SER A 83 -32.73 9.05 -10.37
N LYS A 84 -31.91 8.00 -10.32
CA LYS A 84 -31.37 7.41 -9.08
C LYS A 84 -30.02 6.75 -9.32
N VAL A 85 -29.08 6.96 -8.40
CA VAL A 85 -27.77 6.27 -8.41
C VAL A 85 -27.66 5.38 -7.16
N ILE A 86 -27.29 4.11 -7.36
CA ILE A 86 -27.11 3.14 -6.28
C ILE A 86 -25.62 2.75 -6.22
N ILE A 87 -24.99 2.94 -5.06
CA ILE A 87 -23.57 2.65 -4.87
C ILE A 87 -23.42 1.47 -3.92
N GLU A 88 -22.73 0.43 -4.37
CA GLU A 88 -22.34 -0.68 -3.51
C GLU A 88 -21.27 -0.22 -2.50
N VAL A 89 -21.56 -0.42 -1.22
CA VAL A 89 -20.61 -0.37 -0.11
C VAL A 89 -20.39 -1.79 0.42
N ALA A 90 -19.22 -2.07 0.99
CA ALA A 90 -19.10 -3.35 1.69
C ALA A 90 -19.85 -3.29 3.02
N SER A 91 -20.39 -4.44 3.41
CA SER A 91 -21.12 -4.67 4.65
C SER A 91 -20.25 -4.71 5.90
N PHE A 92 -18.93 -4.79 5.76
CA PHE A 92 -18.03 -5.11 6.88
C PHE A 92 -17.01 -4.01 7.14
N ASP A 93 -17.08 -3.45 8.35
CA ASP A 93 -16.01 -2.64 8.91
C ASP A 93 -14.96 -3.57 9.52
N ILE A 94 -13.90 -3.80 8.76
CA ILE A 94 -12.82 -4.72 9.13
C ILE A 94 -12.14 -4.28 10.43
N GLN A 95 -12.08 -2.98 10.72
CA GLN A 95 -11.50 -2.51 11.98
C GLN A 95 -12.42 -2.86 13.16
N LYS A 96 -13.75 -2.77 12.99
CA LYS A 96 -14.71 -3.29 13.98
C LYS A 96 -14.69 -4.81 14.11
N ILE A 97 -14.44 -5.56 13.03
CA ILE A 97 -14.31 -7.02 13.12
C ILE A 97 -13.08 -7.40 13.96
N LYS A 98 -11.96 -6.68 13.78
CA LYS A 98 -10.75 -6.92 14.57
C LYS A 98 -10.86 -6.39 16.01
N ASN A 99 -11.53 -5.26 16.20
CA ASN A 99 -11.77 -4.65 17.51
C ASN A 99 -13.21 -4.10 17.57
N PRO A 100 -14.17 -4.86 18.13
CA PRO A 100 -15.58 -4.46 18.18
C PRO A 100 -15.85 -3.14 18.91
N ILE A 101 -14.94 -2.69 19.77
CA ILE A 101 -15.12 -1.53 20.65
C ILE A 101 -14.63 -0.23 19.98
N ILE A 102 -13.94 -0.31 18.82
CA ILE A 102 -13.26 0.83 18.19
C ILE A 102 -14.19 2.02 17.88
N LYS A 103 -13.84 3.22 18.36
CA LYS A 103 -14.62 4.47 18.20
C LYS A 103 -13.78 5.65 17.73
N GLY A 104 -14.40 6.52 16.91
CA GLY A 104 -13.90 7.87 16.63
C GLY A 104 -12.44 7.97 16.16
N LYS A 105 -11.57 8.55 17.00
CA LYS A 105 -10.15 8.82 16.69
C LYS A 105 -9.30 7.55 16.52
N GLU A 106 -9.73 6.43 17.10
CA GLU A 106 -9.00 5.16 17.10
C GLU A 106 -8.90 4.53 15.70
N TYR A 107 -9.84 4.84 14.80
CA TYR A 107 -9.78 4.43 13.39
C TYR A 107 -8.52 4.89 12.66
N ARG A 108 -7.96 6.03 13.09
CA ARG A 108 -6.75 6.64 12.49
C ARG A 108 -5.47 6.16 13.13
N GLN A 109 -5.56 5.64 14.35
CA GLN A 109 -4.44 5.36 15.22
C GLN A 109 -3.80 3.99 14.94
N GLY A 110 -4.56 3.05 14.33
CA GLY A 110 -4.03 1.78 13.82
C GLY A 110 -3.82 0.72 14.90
N GLU A 111 -3.56 -0.53 14.49
CA GLU A 111 -3.52 -1.69 15.40
C GLU A 111 -2.36 -1.66 16.41
N MET A 112 -1.36 -0.82 16.19
CA MET A 112 -0.17 -0.66 17.04
C MET A 112 -0.23 0.59 17.92
N TYR A 113 -1.36 1.32 17.95
CA TYR A 113 -1.48 2.52 18.77
C TYR A 113 -1.28 2.21 20.26
N GLY A 114 -0.48 3.03 20.95
CA GLY A 114 -0.12 2.82 22.35
C GLY A 114 1.12 1.95 22.57
N TRP A 115 1.72 1.42 21.51
CA TRP A 115 2.99 0.68 21.57
C TRP A 115 4.13 1.54 21.04
N GLU A 116 5.25 1.57 21.77
CA GLU A 116 6.43 2.39 21.42
C GLU A 116 7.06 1.91 20.11
N ASN A 117 7.06 0.60 19.89
CA ASN A 117 7.62 -0.01 18.69
C ASN A 117 6.90 -1.32 18.31
N ILE A 118 7.13 -1.77 17.08
CA ILE A 118 6.52 -3.00 16.55
C ILE A 118 6.93 -4.24 17.34
N ARG A 119 8.13 -4.25 17.91
CA ARG A 119 8.64 -5.38 18.69
C ARG A 119 7.83 -5.58 19.96
N GLN A 120 7.57 -4.52 20.73
CA GLN A 120 6.73 -4.57 21.92
C GLN A 120 5.31 -5.05 21.60
N TYR A 121 4.71 -4.53 20.52
CA TYR A 121 3.40 -4.98 20.07
C TYR A 121 3.36 -6.49 19.76
N ILE A 122 4.34 -7.00 19.01
CA ILE A 122 4.41 -8.42 18.64
C ILE A 122 4.67 -9.31 19.86
N LEU A 123 5.55 -8.88 20.79
CA LEU A 123 5.80 -9.57 22.05
C LEU A 123 4.52 -9.76 22.85
N PHE A 124 3.75 -8.69 23.03
CA PHE A 124 2.48 -8.74 23.75
C PHE A 124 1.42 -9.57 23.02
N ARG A 125 1.25 -9.37 21.71
CA ARG A 125 0.28 -10.10 20.87
C ARG A 125 0.52 -11.61 20.92
N ASP A 126 1.78 -12.02 20.84
CA ASP A 126 2.19 -13.44 20.86
C ASP A 126 2.38 -13.97 22.28
N LYS A 127 1.91 -13.22 23.30
CA LYS A 127 1.91 -13.59 24.73
C LYS A 127 3.28 -13.97 25.27
N TYR A 128 4.35 -13.36 24.75
CA TYR A 128 5.73 -13.71 25.09
C TYR A 128 6.03 -15.20 24.92
N GLN A 129 5.47 -15.83 23.87
CA GLN A 129 5.66 -17.24 23.55
C GLN A 129 6.20 -17.43 22.14
N CYS A 130 7.21 -18.30 22.02
CA CYS A 130 7.79 -18.67 20.74
C CYS A 130 6.75 -19.41 19.88
N GLN A 131 6.52 -18.90 18.67
CA GLN A 131 5.53 -19.47 17.75
C GLN A 131 6.04 -20.74 17.06
N ALA A 132 7.31 -21.13 17.18
CA ALA A 132 7.84 -22.34 16.55
C ALA A 132 7.21 -23.63 17.11
N LYS A 133 7.31 -23.84 18.42
CA LYS A 133 6.84 -25.05 19.10
C LYS A 133 6.12 -24.66 20.39
N LYS A 134 4.97 -25.28 20.68
CA LYS A 134 4.21 -25.04 21.92
C LYS A 134 5.01 -25.36 23.18
N THR A 135 5.96 -26.28 23.08
CA THR A 135 6.83 -26.74 24.17
C THR A 135 8.10 -25.89 24.35
N CYS A 136 8.31 -24.86 23.52
CA CYS A 136 9.51 -24.03 23.60
C CYS A 136 9.50 -23.19 24.89
N LYS A 137 10.51 -23.41 25.75
CA LYS A 137 10.70 -22.66 27.00
C LYS A 137 11.63 -21.46 26.88
N ASN A 138 12.33 -21.32 25.75
CA ASN A 138 13.29 -20.24 25.53
C ASN A 138 12.58 -18.87 25.45
N LYS A 139 13.07 -17.90 26.22
CA LYS A 139 12.51 -16.54 26.36
C LYS A 139 13.34 -15.46 25.66
N ASN A 140 14.43 -15.82 25.00
CA ASN A 140 15.22 -14.86 24.23
C ASN A 140 14.61 -14.70 22.83
N PHE A 141 13.83 -13.64 22.62
CA PHE A 141 12.96 -13.50 21.45
C PHE A 141 13.47 -12.54 20.36
N GLU A 142 13.17 -12.90 19.11
CA GLU A 142 13.36 -12.11 17.90
C GLU A 142 12.05 -12.07 17.10
N VAL A 143 11.83 -10.96 16.40
CA VAL A 143 10.65 -10.76 15.55
C VAL A 143 11.01 -11.24 14.15
N ASN A 144 10.43 -12.37 13.76
CA ASN A 144 10.66 -13.00 12.47
C ASN A 144 9.66 -12.51 11.42
N HIS A 145 10.10 -12.47 10.17
CA HIS A 145 9.25 -12.25 9.01
C HIS A 145 8.78 -13.58 8.43
N ILE A 146 7.46 -13.79 8.35
CA ILE A 146 6.85 -14.98 7.72
C ILE A 146 7.15 -15.00 6.22
N GLU A 147 6.82 -13.90 5.53
CA GLU A 147 7.31 -13.61 4.20
C GLU A 147 8.48 -12.63 4.33
N THR A 148 9.59 -12.91 3.64
CA THR A 148 10.81 -12.09 3.69
C THR A 148 10.54 -10.60 3.57
N ARG A 149 11.41 -9.77 4.17
CA ARG A 149 11.27 -8.31 4.13
C ARG A 149 11.20 -7.76 2.70
N MET A 150 11.83 -8.43 1.74
CA MET A 150 11.78 -8.08 0.32
C MET A 150 10.37 -8.19 -0.28
N THR A 151 9.57 -9.19 0.14
CA THR A 151 8.26 -9.51 -0.47
C THR A 151 7.08 -9.11 0.42
N GLY A 152 7.17 -9.29 1.74
CA GLY A 152 6.03 -9.20 2.67
C GLY A 152 5.92 -7.91 3.50
N GLY A 153 7.04 -7.18 3.67
CA GLY A 153 7.15 -5.95 4.48
C GLY A 153 6.92 -6.16 5.98
N ASN A 154 6.86 -5.07 6.75
CA ASN A 154 6.79 -5.08 8.24
C ASN A 154 5.36 -4.97 8.80
N ALA A 155 4.35 -5.42 8.06
CA ALA A 155 2.99 -5.41 8.61
C ALA A 155 2.89 -6.44 9.75
N PRO A 156 2.24 -6.15 10.89
CA PRO A 156 2.19 -7.09 12.01
C PRO A 156 1.66 -8.48 11.66
N ASN A 157 0.72 -8.59 10.71
CA ASN A 157 0.22 -9.88 10.21
C ASN A 157 1.26 -10.74 9.46
N ASN A 158 2.41 -10.16 9.09
CA ASN A 158 3.57 -10.82 8.48
C ASN A 158 4.68 -11.13 9.49
N LEU A 159 4.50 -10.75 10.75
CA LEU A 159 5.50 -10.91 11.79
C LEU A 159 5.02 -11.95 12.80
N ASN A 160 5.95 -12.74 13.33
CA ASN A 160 5.71 -13.66 14.43
C ASN A 160 6.91 -13.65 15.40
N LEU A 161 6.65 -13.99 16.66
CA LEU A 161 7.68 -14.07 17.68
C LEU A 161 8.35 -15.45 17.68
N LEU A 162 9.67 -15.51 17.49
CA LEU A 162 10.47 -16.73 17.62
C LEU A 162 11.55 -16.52 18.69
N CYS A 163 12.01 -17.59 19.35
CA CYS A 163 13.25 -17.48 20.10
C CYS A 163 14.45 -17.45 19.14
N LYS A 164 15.59 -16.94 19.60
CA LYS A 164 16.82 -16.80 18.78
C LYS A 164 17.22 -18.10 18.07
N GLU A 165 17.17 -19.23 18.77
CA GLU A 165 17.46 -20.55 18.21
C GLU A 165 16.50 -20.91 17.07
N HIS A 166 15.19 -20.82 17.31
CA HIS A 166 14.19 -21.16 16.30
C HIS A 166 14.14 -20.13 15.15
N HIS A 167 14.54 -18.88 15.39
CA HIS A 167 14.72 -17.87 14.35
C HIS A 167 15.87 -18.26 13.41
N GLN A 168 17.00 -18.70 13.99
CA GLN A 168 18.12 -19.22 13.21
C GLN A 168 17.73 -20.49 12.44
N ASP A 169 17.11 -21.46 13.10
CA ASP A 169 16.65 -22.69 12.44
C ASP A 169 15.66 -22.42 11.30
N TYR A 170 14.81 -21.41 11.44
CA TYR A 170 13.89 -20.98 10.38
C TYR A 170 14.64 -20.37 9.19
N THR A 171 15.63 -19.54 9.46
CA THR A 171 16.48 -18.91 8.43
C THR A 171 17.34 -19.94 7.70
N ASP A 172 17.87 -20.92 8.43
CA ASP A 172 18.67 -22.03 7.90
C ASP A 172 17.83 -23.11 7.19
N GLY A 173 16.50 -23.00 7.19
CA GLY A 173 15.60 -24.00 6.61
C GLY A 173 15.49 -25.31 7.41
N LYS A 174 16.09 -25.39 8.60
CA LYS A 174 16.02 -26.54 9.52
C LYS A 174 14.63 -26.65 10.16
N LEU A 175 13.98 -25.52 10.43
CA LEU A 175 12.61 -25.48 10.97
C LEU A 175 11.59 -25.71 9.85
N LYS A 176 11.06 -26.94 9.75
CA LYS A 176 10.04 -27.32 8.75
C LYS A 176 8.66 -26.70 8.97
N LYS A 177 8.46 -25.91 10.03
CA LYS A 177 7.17 -25.28 10.32
C LYS A 177 6.91 -24.15 9.34
N LYS A 178 5.82 -24.28 8.57
CA LYS A 178 5.33 -23.21 7.70
C LYS A 178 4.42 -22.28 8.49
N PHE A 179 4.89 -21.07 8.74
CA PHE A 179 4.03 -20.00 9.24
C PHE A 179 3.14 -19.49 8.10
N VAL A 180 1.88 -19.25 8.41
CA VAL A 180 0.92 -18.68 7.45
C VAL A 180 0.71 -17.22 7.81
N ARG A 181 0.89 -16.34 6.84
CA ARG A 181 0.62 -14.92 7.00
C ARG A 181 -0.86 -14.71 7.29
N GLY A 182 -1.18 -13.91 8.30
CA GLY A 182 -2.58 -13.55 8.60
C GLY A 182 -3.20 -12.73 7.47
N GLU A 183 -4.52 -12.79 7.31
CA GLU A 183 -5.22 -12.12 6.20
C GLU A 183 -4.88 -10.62 6.12
N SER A 184 -4.59 -10.14 4.90
CA SER A 184 -4.37 -8.72 4.66
C SER A 184 -5.66 -8.08 4.16
N TYR A 185 -6.26 -7.25 5.01
CA TYR A 185 -7.47 -6.53 4.64
C TYR A 185 -7.23 -5.19 3.94
N LYS A 186 -5.98 -4.87 3.60
CA LYS A 186 -5.59 -3.55 3.06
C LYS A 186 -6.41 -3.17 1.82
N HIS A 187 -6.73 -4.14 0.97
CA HIS A 187 -7.51 -3.92 -0.24
C HIS A 187 -8.99 -3.66 0.06
N GLN A 188 -9.62 -4.50 0.89
CA GLN A 188 -11.03 -4.33 1.26
C GLN A 188 -11.24 -3.02 2.04
N THR A 189 -10.39 -2.70 3.02
CA THR A 189 -10.43 -1.42 3.75
C THR A 189 -10.30 -0.24 2.79
N PHE A 190 -9.37 -0.32 1.83
CA PHE A 190 -9.21 0.72 0.81
C PHE A 190 -10.49 0.92 -0.02
N MET A 191 -11.08 -0.18 -0.51
CA MET A 191 -12.29 -0.13 -1.33
C MET A 191 -13.47 0.44 -0.54
N ASN A 192 -13.60 0.09 0.73
CA ASN A 192 -14.66 0.61 1.61
C ASN A 192 -14.51 2.10 1.84
N THR A 193 -13.32 2.56 2.22
CA THR A 193 -13.06 4.00 2.40
C THR A 193 -13.31 4.78 1.10
N MET A 194 -12.92 4.22 -0.06
CA MET A 194 -13.12 4.86 -1.36
C MET A 194 -14.61 4.96 -1.72
N ARG A 195 -15.38 3.88 -1.57
CA ARG A 195 -16.83 3.86 -1.84
C ARG A 195 -17.60 4.83 -0.94
N TRP A 196 -17.26 4.90 0.34
CA TRP A 196 -17.84 5.88 1.28
C TRP A 196 -17.53 7.32 0.88
N LYS A 197 -16.28 7.59 0.49
CA LYS A 197 -15.91 8.92 0.00
C LYS A 197 -16.67 9.28 -1.27
N LEU A 198 -16.75 8.35 -2.22
CA LEU A 198 -17.50 8.52 -3.48
C LEU A 198 -18.99 8.81 -3.21
N PHE A 199 -19.62 8.06 -2.30
CA PHE A 199 -21.01 8.30 -1.89
C PHE A 199 -21.21 9.71 -1.32
N LYS A 200 -20.35 10.14 -0.38
CA LYS A 200 -20.42 11.49 0.19
C LYS A 200 -20.26 12.58 -0.88
N GLU A 201 -19.27 12.41 -1.77
CA GLU A 201 -19.01 13.36 -2.86
C GLU A 201 -20.18 13.44 -3.85
N LEU A 202 -20.84 12.33 -4.17
CA LEU A 202 -21.96 12.31 -5.10
C LEU A 202 -23.25 12.79 -4.44
N LYS A 203 -23.47 12.52 -3.14
CA LYS A 203 -24.67 12.97 -2.40
C LYS A 203 -24.76 14.50 -2.35
N ALA A 204 -23.62 15.19 -2.44
CA ALA A 204 -23.56 16.64 -2.55
C ALA A 204 -23.93 17.18 -3.95
N ILE A 205 -24.03 16.32 -4.97
CA ILE A 205 -24.21 16.71 -6.38
C ILE A 205 -25.55 16.23 -6.92
N TYR A 206 -25.95 15.01 -6.59
CA TYR A 206 -27.20 14.41 -7.07
C TYR A 206 -28.14 14.14 -5.90
N PRO A 207 -29.44 14.48 -6.05
CA PRO A 207 -30.40 14.41 -4.94
C PRO A 207 -30.77 12.98 -4.54
N ASN A 208 -30.82 12.05 -5.50
CA ASN A 208 -31.32 10.69 -5.28
C ASN A 208 -30.20 9.65 -5.37
N ILE A 209 -29.50 9.47 -4.25
CA ILE A 209 -28.42 8.48 -4.12
C ILE A 209 -28.70 7.55 -2.95
N SER A 210 -28.65 6.24 -3.21
CA SER A 210 -28.78 5.21 -2.19
C SER A 210 -27.55 4.29 -2.12
N LEU A 211 -27.39 3.64 -0.97
CA LEU A 211 -26.37 2.62 -0.76
C LEU A 211 -26.99 1.23 -0.89
N THR A 212 -26.16 0.27 -1.31
CA THR A 212 -26.47 -1.16 -1.22
C THR A 212 -25.25 -1.91 -0.71
N TYR A 213 -25.45 -3.15 -0.26
CA TYR A 213 -24.38 -3.99 0.28
C TYR A 213 -24.04 -5.13 -0.66
N GLY A 214 -22.75 -5.48 -0.75
CA GLY A 214 -22.29 -6.54 -1.65
C GLY A 214 -22.94 -7.91 -1.41
N TYR A 215 -23.34 -8.24 -0.18
CA TYR A 215 -24.07 -9.49 0.09
C TYR A 215 -25.46 -9.50 -0.55
N ILE A 216 -26.16 -8.36 -0.59
CA ILE A 216 -27.46 -8.22 -1.25
C ILE A 216 -27.29 -8.46 -2.75
N THR A 217 -26.30 -7.82 -3.37
CA THR A 217 -25.96 -8.05 -4.78
C THR A 217 -25.68 -9.53 -5.06
N SER A 218 -24.93 -10.20 -4.18
CA SER A 218 -24.65 -11.63 -4.33
C SER A 218 -25.90 -12.50 -4.23
N ILE A 219 -26.82 -12.20 -3.31
CA ILE A 219 -28.08 -12.94 -3.15
C ILE A 219 -28.93 -12.79 -4.40
N VAL A 220 -29.15 -11.54 -4.85
CA VAL A 220 -29.94 -11.25 -6.06
C VAL A 220 -29.34 -11.93 -7.29
N ARG A 221 -28.00 -11.89 -7.43
CA ARG A 221 -27.30 -12.53 -8.56
C ARG A 221 -27.48 -14.04 -8.57
N LYS A 222 -27.35 -14.70 -7.41
CA LYS A 222 -27.53 -16.16 -7.27
C LYS A 222 -28.99 -16.58 -7.51
N ALA A 223 -29.95 -15.85 -6.94
CA ALA A 223 -31.37 -16.11 -7.12
C ALA A 223 -31.79 -16.02 -8.60
N ASN A 224 -31.16 -15.14 -9.37
CA ASN A 224 -31.40 -14.98 -10.81
C ASN A 224 -30.45 -15.80 -11.70
N LYS A 225 -29.65 -16.72 -11.13
CA LYS A 225 -28.73 -17.62 -11.85
C LYS A 225 -27.75 -16.88 -12.80
N LEU A 226 -27.34 -15.66 -12.45
CA LEU A 226 -26.44 -14.85 -13.27
C LEU A 226 -24.96 -15.13 -12.95
N PRO A 227 -24.07 -15.24 -13.97
CA PRO A 227 -22.64 -15.45 -13.75
C PRO A 227 -21.99 -14.22 -13.13
N LYS A 228 -20.87 -14.42 -12.42
CA LYS A 228 -20.15 -13.33 -11.74
C LYS A 228 -19.46 -12.43 -12.77
N SER A 229 -19.90 -11.18 -12.87
CA SER A 229 -19.25 -10.15 -13.67
C SER A 229 -19.63 -8.77 -13.16
N HIS A 230 -18.78 -7.76 -13.37
CA HIS A 230 -19.09 -6.38 -12.96
C HIS A 230 -20.35 -5.83 -13.63
N ARG A 231 -20.65 -6.23 -14.87
CA ARG A 231 -21.88 -5.84 -15.57
C ARG A 231 -23.12 -6.45 -14.92
N ASN A 232 -23.08 -7.74 -14.56
CA ASN A 232 -24.20 -8.42 -13.92
C ASN A 232 -24.39 -7.92 -12.48
N ASP A 233 -23.31 -7.67 -11.74
CA ASP A 233 -23.38 -7.09 -10.40
C ASP A 233 -24.05 -5.70 -10.46
N ALA A 234 -23.72 -4.87 -11.46
CA ALA A 234 -24.37 -3.57 -11.67
C ALA A 234 -25.88 -3.66 -11.97
N LEU A 235 -26.32 -4.67 -12.75
CA LEU A 235 -27.75 -4.92 -12.99
C LEU A 235 -28.49 -5.31 -11.72
N CYS A 236 -27.90 -6.20 -10.92
CA CYS A 236 -28.45 -6.59 -9.62
C CYS A 236 -28.52 -5.39 -8.65
N ILE A 237 -27.49 -4.54 -8.64
CA ILE A 237 -27.49 -3.28 -7.85
C ILE A 237 -28.60 -2.35 -8.29
N GLY A 238 -28.83 -2.23 -9.61
CA GLY A 238 -29.91 -1.42 -10.18
C GLY A 238 -31.31 -2.00 -10.01
N GLY A 239 -31.47 -3.18 -9.40
CA GLY A 239 -32.76 -3.82 -9.15
C GLY A 239 -33.41 -4.47 -10.37
N ASN A 240 -32.70 -4.58 -11.50
CA ASN A 240 -33.25 -5.06 -12.78
C ASN A 240 -32.48 -6.28 -13.32
N PRO A 241 -32.41 -7.40 -12.58
CA PRO A 241 -31.55 -8.53 -12.94
C PRO A 241 -32.02 -9.31 -14.17
N LYS A 242 -33.30 -9.22 -14.54
CA LYS A 242 -33.90 -9.95 -15.67
C LYS A 242 -34.13 -9.09 -16.92
N VAL A 243 -33.60 -7.86 -16.94
CA VAL A 243 -33.79 -6.96 -18.07
C VAL A 243 -33.14 -7.53 -19.33
N GLU A 244 -33.76 -7.26 -20.48
CA GLU A 244 -33.17 -7.54 -21.78
C GLU A 244 -31.80 -6.86 -21.88
N ARG A 245 -30.83 -7.61 -22.42
CA ARG A 245 -29.45 -7.19 -22.47
C ARG A 245 -29.19 -6.50 -23.79
N LEU A 246 -28.52 -5.36 -23.73
CA LEU A 246 -27.89 -4.81 -24.93
C LEU A 246 -26.92 -5.84 -25.50
N ASP A 247 -27.04 -6.09 -26.81
CA ASP A 247 -26.13 -6.93 -27.60
C ASP A 247 -24.70 -6.38 -27.56
N ASN A 248 -24.59 -5.04 -27.68
CA ASN A 248 -23.33 -4.33 -27.67
C ASN A 248 -23.21 -3.41 -26.45
N TYR A 249 -22.00 -3.31 -25.88
CA TYR A 249 -21.73 -2.43 -24.75
C TYR A 249 -20.32 -1.84 -24.80
N LEU A 250 -20.16 -0.65 -24.19
CA LEU A 250 -18.90 0.07 -24.19
C LEU A 250 -17.89 -0.55 -23.21
N GLN A 251 -16.70 -0.87 -23.70
CA GLN A 251 -15.55 -1.22 -22.87
C GLN A 251 -14.61 -0.02 -22.73
N ILE A 252 -14.63 0.62 -21.56
CA ILE A 252 -13.80 1.81 -21.28
C ILE A 252 -12.51 1.37 -20.58
N LYS A 253 -11.36 1.53 -21.26
CA LYS A 253 -10.03 1.26 -20.69
C LYS A 253 -9.34 2.57 -20.31
N GLN A 254 -9.00 2.73 -19.02
CA GLN A 254 -8.17 3.84 -18.59
C GLN A 254 -6.70 3.60 -18.96
N VAL A 255 -6.17 4.39 -19.88
CA VAL A 255 -4.75 4.36 -20.25
C VAL A 255 -3.95 5.41 -19.48
N ARG A 256 -2.66 5.14 -19.32
CA ARG A 256 -1.72 6.02 -18.64
C ARG A 256 -1.49 7.28 -19.46
N LYS A 257 -1.80 8.45 -18.87
CA LYS A 257 -1.60 9.76 -19.54
C LYS A 257 -0.15 10.28 -19.52
N LYS A 258 0.67 9.93 -18.51
CA LYS A 258 2.07 10.38 -18.39
C LYS A 258 2.99 9.28 -17.86
N LYS A 259 4.23 9.21 -18.37
CA LYS A 259 5.31 8.38 -17.79
C LYS A 259 5.67 8.90 -16.37
N ARG A 260 6.25 8.04 -15.54
CA ARG A 260 6.51 8.25 -14.09
C ARG A 260 8.01 8.48 -13.84
N ASN A 261 8.82 8.52 -14.89
CA ASN A 261 10.22 8.88 -14.76
C ASN A 261 10.28 10.39 -14.52
N LEU A 262 10.91 10.77 -13.41
CA LEU A 262 11.33 12.15 -13.13
C LEU A 262 12.52 12.57 -14.02
N ALA A 263 13.17 11.60 -14.69
CA ALA A 263 14.44 11.80 -15.42
C ALA A 263 14.30 12.26 -16.89
N GLU A 264 13.10 12.33 -17.47
CA GLU A 264 12.91 12.84 -18.85
C GLU A 264 12.44 14.32 -18.84
N ALA A 265 12.85 15.09 -17.82
CA ALA A 265 12.64 16.55 -17.76
C ALA A 265 13.81 17.34 -18.38
N THR A 266 14.80 16.66 -18.97
CA THR A 266 15.74 17.26 -19.91
C THR A 266 15.10 17.28 -21.29
N PHE A 267 14.88 18.47 -21.84
CA PHE A 267 14.57 18.63 -23.26
C PHE A 267 15.72 17.98 -24.06
N GLN A 268 15.49 16.82 -24.66
CA GLN A 268 16.37 16.34 -25.72
C GLN A 268 16.15 17.25 -26.92
N LYS A 269 17.16 18.07 -27.24
CA LYS A 269 17.27 18.74 -28.54
C LYS A 269 17.13 17.62 -29.60
N GLU A 270 16.21 17.82 -30.54
CA GLU A 270 15.81 16.91 -31.62
C GLU A 270 14.69 15.91 -31.28
N HIS A 271 13.43 16.36 -31.46
CA HIS A 271 12.27 15.47 -31.51
C HIS A 271 11.60 15.54 -32.89
N ILE A 272 11.97 14.60 -33.77
CA ILE A 272 11.03 14.08 -34.78
C ILE A 272 9.93 13.33 -34.01
N ARG A 273 8.67 13.73 -34.18
CA ARG A 273 7.52 13.04 -33.56
C ARG A 273 7.43 11.60 -34.07
N ARG A 274 7.73 10.61 -33.22
CA ARG A 274 7.42 9.20 -33.52
C ARG A 274 5.90 9.00 -33.52
N LYS A 275 5.35 8.49 -34.63
CA LYS A 275 3.93 8.13 -34.79
C LYS A 275 3.50 7.16 -33.67
N LEU A 276 2.32 7.42 -33.11
CA LEU A 276 1.64 6.54 -32.17
C LEU A 276 1.20 5.26 -32.89
N ASN A 277 1.92 4.15 -32.67
CA ASN A 277 1.45 2.81 -33.06
C ASN A 277 0.42 2.31 -32.04
N ALA A 278 -0.75 2.94 -31.98
CA ALA A 278 -1.92 2.36 -31.33
C ALA A 278 -2.61 1.45 -32.36
N LYS A 279 -2.40 0.14 -32.26
CA LYS A 279 -3.24 -0.83 -32.99
C LYS A 279 -4.69 -0.68 -32.49
N GLN A 280 -5.57 -0.09 -33.31
CA GLN A 280 -7.00 -0.25 -33.14
C GLN A 280 -7.32 -1.71 -33.46
N ILE A 281 -7.68 -2.50 -32.45
CA ILE A 281 -8.18 -3.86 -32.65
C ILE A 281 -9.70 -3.73 -32.71
N VAL A 282 -10.25 -3.68 -33.92
CA VAL A 282 -11.68 -3.91 -34.17
C VAL A 282 -11.83 -5.43 -34.27
N ARG A 283 -12.48 -6.06 -33.29
CA ARG A 283 -12.95 -7.44 -33.47
C ARG A 283 -14.25 -7.38 -34.26
N LYS A 284 -14.20 -7.82 -35.52
CA LYS A 284 -15.37 -8.36 -36.22
C LYS A 284 -15.53 -9.80 -35.74
N GLU A 285 -16.62 -10.12 -35.05
CA GLU A 285 -17.09 -11.50 -34.99
C GLU A 285 -18.21 -11.63 -36.05
N GLY A 286 -18.12 -12.70 -36.84
CA GLY A 286 -18.78 -12.88 -38.12
C GLY A 286 -20.25 -13.31 -38.00
N LEU A 287 -20.92 -13.21 -39.15
CA LEU A 287 -22.23 -13.75 -39.47
C LEU A 287 -22.33 -15.25 -39.18
#